data_AF-A0A078AXE1-F1
#
_entry.id   AF-A0A078AXE1-F1
#
_cell.length_a   1.000
_cell.length_b   1.000
_cell.length_c   1.000
_cell.angle_alpha   90.00
_cell.angle_beta   90.00
_cell.angle_gamma   90.00
#
_symmetry.space_group_name_H-M   'P 1'
#
loop_
_entity.id
_entity.type
_entity.pdbx_description
1 polymer ?
#
loop_
_entity_poly.entity_id
_entity_poly.type
_entity_poly.pdbx_seq_one_letter_code
_entity_poly.pdbx_strand_id
1 'polypeptide(L)'
;MGLLSRRRKQPRIVKKKKVNGPKKISLNQLDPNIRRHWDKKKSVQENFQHMGLTYNLNPNLKYTDDGKKLLIDSQQQWNKLVQDKQKRLKKEAGLKDEEIKSEDEEVDVIEEDSYDENNDYFKDENDLNKYDLKQLRKKPKLTELFDLQSAKEFKKTGKKLSSDDASMMKQLINKYGDDFKKMFKDIKLNFMQYSKGQLKEKYRTYQQFIQQANDKKKN
;
A
#
# COMPACT_ATOMS: atom_id res chain seq x y z
N MET A 1 44.73 -0.17 26.04
CA MET A 1 45.80 -1.16 25.79
C MET A 1 45.59 -1.81 24.42
N GLY A 2 46.05 -1.17 23.35
CA GLY A 2 45.94 -1.68 21.97
C GLY A 2 47.17 -2.51 21.62
N LEU A 3 47.03 -3.83 21.55
CA LEU A 3 48.10 -4.70 21.05
C LEU A 3 48.12 -4.59 19.53
N LEU A 4 49.19 -3.97 19.02
CA LEU A 4 49.50 -3.86 17.59
C LEU A 4 49.70 -5.28 17.03
N SER A 5 48.62 -5.84 16.47
CA SER A 5 48.62 -7.15 15.83
C SER A 5 49.65 -7.16 14.70
N ARG A 6 50.64 -8.06 14.83
CA ARG A 6 51.72 -8.32 13.86
C ARG A 6 51.22 -8.25 12.42
N ARG A 7 51.96 -7.53 11.57
CA ARG A 7 51.74 -7.30 10.13
C ARG A 7 51.34 -8.60 9.42
N ARG A 8 50.04 -8.81 9.20
CA ARG A 8 49.55 -9.86 8.30
C ARG A 8 49.58 -9.30 6.88
N LYS A 9 50.09 -10.09 5.93
CA LYS A 9 50.13 -9.71 4.50
C LYS A 9 48.73 -9.67 3.85
N GLN A 10 47.72 -10.28 4.48
CA GLN A 10 46.34 -10.28 4.02
C GLN A 10 45.41 -9.79 5.14
N PRO A 11 44.43 -8.92 4.85
CA PRO A 11 43.46 -8.49 5.85
C PRO A 11 42.63 -9.69 6.33
N ARG A 12 42.51 -9.86 7.64
CA ARG A 12 41.61 -10.87 8.21
C ARG A 12 40.17 -10.42 7.94
N ILE A 13 39.48 -11.08 7.02
CA ILE A 13 38.05 -10.87 6.82
C ILE A 13 37.33 -11.45 8.05
N VAL A 14 37.05 -10.61 9.03
CA VAL A 14 36.14 -10.97 10.13
C VAL A 14 34.73 -10.86 9.57
N LYS A 15 34.11 -12.01 9.26
CA LYS A 15 32.69 -12.04 8.90
C LYS A 15 31.90 -11.49 10.09
N LYS A 16 31.24 -10.35 9.92
CA LYS A 16 30.31 -9.83 10.93
C LYS A 16 29.23 -10.90 11.13
N LYS A 17 29.01 -11.33 12.38
CA LYS A 17 27.89 -12.22 12.72
C LYS A 17 26.60 -11.49 12.32
N LYS A 18 25.78 -12.10 11.48
CA LYS A 18 24.43 -11.59 11.22
C LYS A 18 23.68 -11.64 12.54
N VAL A 19 22.98 -10.55 12.87
CA VAL A 19 22.08 -10.56 14.02
C VAL A 19 20.95 -11.51 13.66
N ASN A 20 20.92 -12.66 14.33
CA ASN A 20 19.85 -13.64 14.17
C ASN A 20 18.70 -13.20 15.08
N GLY A 21 17.62 -12.71 14.48
CA GLY A 21 16.43 -12.29 15.19
C GLY A 21 15.37 -11.78 14.22
N PRO A 22 14.09 -11.87 14.59
CA PRO A 22 13.01 -11.35 13.76
C PRO A 22 13.16 -9.85 13.59
N LYS A 23 13.14 -9.38 12.34
CA LYS A 23 13.17 -7.94 12.03
C LYS A 23 11.82 -7.33 12.42
N LYS A 24 11.82 -6.44 13.41
CA LYS A 24 10.62 -5.70 13.81
C LYS A 24 10.40 -4.50 12.90
N ILE A 25 9.15 -4.20 12.57
CA ILE A 25 8.80 -2.98 11.84
C ILE A 25 9.06 -1.78 12.72
N SER A 26 9.68 -0.74 12.15
CA SER A 26 9.89 0.50 12.88
C SER A 26 8.61 1.33 12.87
N LEU A 27 7.95 1.43 14.02
CA LEU A 27 6.66 2.13 14.16
C LEU A 27 6.73 3.62 13.77
N ASN A 28 7.90 4.24 13.84
CA ASN A 28 8.08 5.64 13.49
C ASN A 28 8.02 5.90 11.98
N GLN A 29 8.22 4.86 11.16
CA GLN A 29 8.08 4.95 9.70
C GLN A 29 6.64 4.75 9.23
N LEU A 30 5.73 4.33 10.12
CA LEU A 30 4.31 4.15 9.80
C LEU A 30 3.56 5.47 9.88
N ASP A 31 2.48 5.58 9.09
CA ASP A 31 1.55 6.69 9.20
C ASP A 31 0.99 6.79 10.64
N PRO A 32 0.84 8.02 11.21
CA PRO A 32 0.35 8.19 12.57
C PRO A 32 -0.97 7.48 12.87
N ASN A 33 -1.87 7.36 11.88
CA ASN A 33 -3.16 6.71 12.04
C ASN A 33 -3.00 5.18 12.14
N ILE A 34 -2.19 4.58 11.27
CA ILE A 34 -1.87 3.15 11.31
C ILE A 34 -1.13 2.81 12.61
N ARG A 35 -0.18 3.67 13.02
CA ARG A 35 0.62 3.48 14.23
C ARG A 35 -0.22 3.37 15.50
N ARG A 36 -1.35 4.10 15.59
CA ARG A 36 -2.27 4.04 16.74
C ARG A 36 -2.95 2.68 16.90
N HIS A 37 -3.21 1.99 15.79
CA HIS A 37 -3.90 0.71 15.76
C HIS A 37 -2.97 -0.48 15.53
N TRP A 38 -1.65 -0.26 15.57
CA TRP A 38 -0.66 -1.30 15.35
C TRP A 38 -0.34 -2.07 16.64
N ASP A 39 -0.59 -3.39 16.65
CA ASP A 39 -0.19 -4.26 17.74
C ASP A 39 1.16 -4.93 17.44
N LYS A 40 2.15 -4.75 18.32
CA LYS A 40 3.50 -5.35 18.16
C LYS A 40 3.50 -6.86 18.39
N LYS A 41 2.48 -7.41 19.06
CA LYS A 41 2.38 -8.83 19.38
C LYS A 41 1.82 -9.64 18.20
N LYS A 42 1.05 -9.01 17.33
CA LYS A 42 0.39 -9.64 16.18
C LYS A 42 1.28 -9.64 14.95
N SER A 43 1.02 -10.59 14.06
CA SER A 43 1.63 -10.59 12.73
C SER A 43 1.21 -9.35 11.94
N VAL A 44 1.98 -9.00 10.90
CA VAL A 44 1.64 -7.89 9.99
C VAL A 44 0.28 -8.13 9.34
N GLN A 45 0.02 -9.37 8.93
CA GLN A 45 -1.21 -9.78 8.29
C GLN A 45 -2.42 -9.64 9.23
N GLU A 46 -2.30 -10.12 10.47
CA GLU A 46 -3.35 -9.96 11.49
C GLU A 46 -3.64 -8.49 11.81
N ASN A 47 -2.60 -7.66 11.89
CA ASN A 47 -2.76 -6.22 12.11
C ASN A 47 -3.56 -5.57 10.98
N PHE A 48 -3.23 -5.87 9.73
CA PHE A 48 -3.96 -5.38 8.57
C PHE A 48 -5.41 -5.86 8.57
N GLN A 49 -5.64 -7.16 8.81
CA GLN A 49 -6.99 -7.72 8.92
C GLN A 49 -7.79 -7.10 10.07
N HIS A 50 -7.17 -6.86 11.22
CA HIS A 50 -7.80 -6.20 12.36
C HIS A 50 -8.19 -4.76 12.04
N MET A 51 -7.38 -4.07 11.26
CA MET A 51 -7.69 -2.75 10.72
C MET A 51 -8.69 -2.80 9.55
N GLY A 52 -9.09 -3.97 9.04
CA GLY A 52 -9.98 -4.09 7.88
C GLY A 52 -9.28 -3.83 6.52
N LEU A 53 -7.95 -3.89 6.49
CA LEU A 53 -7.11 -3.77 5.30
C LEU A 53 -6.73 -5.15 4.77
N THR A 54 -6.50 -5.23 3.46
CA THR A 54 -5.90 -6.41 2.85
C THR A 54 -4.37 -6.32 2.93
N TYR A 55 -3.71 -7.38 3.40
CA TYR A 55 -2.25 -7.44 3.45
C TYR A 55 -1.65 -7.62 2.05
N ASN A 56 -2.26 -8.49 1.24
CA ASN A 56 -1.88 -8.75 -0.15
C ASN A 56 -3.06 -8.37 -1.07
N LEU A 57 -2.79 -7.58 -2.11
CA LEU A 57 -3.79 -7.19 -3.12
C LEU A 57 -4.18 -8.36 -4.02
N ASN A 58 -3.20 -9.19 -4.39
CA ASN A 58 -3.39 -10.38 -5.21
C ASN A 58 -2.97 -11.61 -4.39
N PRO A 59 -3.81 -12.06 -3.43
CA PRO A 59 -3.49 -13.25 -2.66
C PRO A 59 -3.43 -14.46 -3.58
N ASN A 60 -2.41 -15.29 -3.39
CA ASN A 60 -2.37 -16.60 -4.04
C ASN A 60 -3.36 -17.51 -3.32
N LEU A 61 -4.36 -18.00 -4.06
CA LEU A 61 -5.45 -18.81 -3.56
C LEU A 61 -4.96 -20.05 -2.78
N LYS A 62 -3.81 -20.62 -3.15
CA LYS A 62 -3.23 -21.79 -2.48
C LYS A 62 -2.69 -21.49 -1.08
N TYR A 63 -2.25 -20.26 -0.83
CA TYR A 63 -1.54 -19.89 0.40
C TYR A 63 -2.40 -19.09 1.39
N THR A 64 -3.57 -18.62 0.98
CA THR A 64 -4.53 -17.95 1.87
C THR A 64 -5.54 -18.92 2.46
N ASP A 65 -5.90 -18.74 3.73
CA ASP A 65 -6.88 -19.59 4.40
C ASP A 65 -8.24 -19.61 3.69
N ASP A 66 -8.72 -18.44 3.26
CA ASP A 66 -9.98 -18.33 2.50
C ASP A 66 -9.89 -19.01 1.12
N GLY A 67 -8.74 -18.89 0.46
CA GLY A 67 -8.48 -19.54 -0.82
C GLY A 67 -8.35 -21.07 -0.70
N LYS A 68 -7.74 -21.57 0.38
CA LYS A 68 -7.67 -23.00 0.70
C LYS A 68 -9.08 -23.57 0.92
N LYS A 69 -9.91 -22.89 1.71
CA LYS A 69 -11.33 -23.26 1.90
C LYS A 69 -12.08 -23.32 0.57
N LEU A 70 -11.95 -22.28 -0.26
CA LEU A 70 -12.58 -22.24 -1.58
C LEU A 70 -12.11 -23.40 -2.49
N LEU A 71 -10.83 -23.74 -2.46
CA LEU A 71 -10.28 -24.86 -3.24
C LEU A 71 -10.84 -26.21 -2.76
N ILE A 72 -10.94 -26.41 -1.44
CA ILE A 72 -11.53 -27.62 -0.85
C ILE A 72 -13.01 -27.74 -1.25
N ASP A 73 -13.78 -26.66 -1.07
CA ASP A 73 -15.21 -26.62 -1.42
C ASP A 73 -15.42 -26.93 -2.91
N SER A 74 -14.60 -26.33 -3.78
CA SER A 74 -14.61 -26.57 -5.23
C SER A 74 -14.31 -28.03 -5.57
N GLN A 75 -13.32 -28.65 -4.92
CA GLN A 75 -12.98 -30.05 -5.12
C GLN A 75 -14.12 -30.98 -4.70
N GLN A 76 -14.75 -30.72 -3.54
CA GLN A 76 -15.89 -31.50 -3.07
C GLN A 76 -17.09 -31.39 -4.02
N GLN A 77 -17.38 -30.17 -4.52
CA GLN A 77 -18.42 -29.95 -5.52
C GLN A 77 -18.14 -30.70 -6.81
N TRP A 78 -16.90 -30.69 -7.30
CA TRP A 78 -16.50 -31.40 -8.50
C TRP A 78 -16.66 -32.92 -8.34
N ASN A 79 -16.18 -33.47 -7.21
CA ASN A 79 -16.35 -34.89 -6.89
C ASN A 79 -17.83 -35.28 -6.88
N LYS A 80 -18.71 -34.47 -6.28
CA LYS A 80 -20.16 -34.70 -6.27
C LYS A 80 -20.75 -34.71 -7.68
N LEU A 81 -20.39 -33.75 -8.52
CA LEU A 81 -20.84 -33.70 -9.91
C LEU A 81 -20.39 -34.92 -10.72
N VAL A 82 -19.16 -35.37 -10.52
CA VAL A 82 -18.63 -36.57 -11.18
C VAL A 82 -19.41 -37.82 -10.75
N GLN A 83 -19.66 -37.97 -9.44
CA GLN A 83 -20.45 -39.08 -8.89
C GLN A 83 -21.88 -39.08 -9.44
N ASP A 84 -22.54 -37.93 -9.46
CA ASP A 84 -23.90 -37.80 -10.00
C ASP A 84 -23.95 -38.12 -11.50
N LYS A 85 -22.94 -37.70 -12.27
CA LYS A 85 -22.82 -38.02 -13.69
C LYS A 85 -22.64 -39.52 -13.92
N GLN A 86 -21.79 -40.18 -13.12
CA GLN A 86 -21.59 -41.63 -13.19
C GLN A 86 -22.87 -42.40 -12.88
N LYS A 87 -23.62 -41.98 -11.85
CA LYS A 87 -24.92 -42.59 -11.50
C LYS A 87 -25.93 -42.46 -12.63
N ARG A 88 -26.03 -41.29 -13.27
CA ARG A 88 -26.92 -41.07 -14.43
C ARG A 88 -26.57 -41.99 -15.60
N LEU A 89 -25.28 -42.06 -15.95
CA LEU A 89 -24.80 -42.93 -17.03
C LEU A 89 -25.06 -44.42 -16.74
N LYS A 90 -24.84 -44.89 -15.51
CA LYS A 90 -25.16 -46.27 -15.11
C LYS A 90 -26.65 -46.58 -15.20
N LYS A 91 -27.50 -45.64 -14.77
CA LYS A 91 -28.96 -45.75 -14.87
C LYS A 91 -29.43 -45.81 -16.32
N GLU A 92 -28.88 -44.96 -17.19
CA GLU A 92 -29.15 -44.97 -18.64
C GLU A 92 -28.67 -46.27 -19.30
N ALA A 93 -27.57 -46.84 -18.84
CA ALA A 93 -27.03 -48.12 -19.32
C ALA A 93 -27.73 -49.37 -18.75
N GLY A 94 -28.68 -49.22 -17.82
CA GLY A 94 -29.46 -50.32 -17.25
C GLY A 94 -28.69 -51.25 -16.29
N LEU A 95 -27.52 -50.83 -15.77
CA LEU A 95 -26.78 -51.58 -14.75
C LEU A 95 -27.42 -51.36 -13.36
N LYS A 96 -27.55 -52.41 -12.55
CA LYS A 96 -28.06 -52.33 -11.16
C LYS A 96 -27.05 -51.61 -10.25
N ASP A 97 -27.56 -50.83 -9.31
CA ASP A 97 -26.77 -50.07 -8.33
C ASP A 97 -26.05 -51.04 -7.37
N GLU A 98 -24.80 -51.40 -7.66
CA GLU A 98 -23.90 -51.92 -6.64
C GLU A 98 -23.36 -50.74 -5.83
N GLU A 99 -23.58 -50.80 -4.52
CA GLU A 99 -23.15 -49.83 -3.53
C GLU A 99 -21.61 -49.84 -3.46
N ILE A 100 -20.97 -49.04 -4.30
CA ILE A 100 -19.53 -48.80 -4.20
C ILE A 100 -19.32 -48.02 -2.90
N LYS A 101 -18.93 -48.73 -1.84
CA LYS A 101 -18.28 -48.12 -0.69
C LYS A 101 -17.04 -47.43 -1.23
N SER A 102 -17.06 -46.11 -1.32
CA SER A 102 -15.83 -45.34 -1.41
C SER A 102 -15.09 -45.62 -0.11
N GLU A 103 -14.08 -46.48 -0.16
CA GLU A 103 -13.00 -46.40 0.81
C GLU A 103 -12.47 -44.98 0.69
N ASP A 104 -12.80 -44.16 1.68
CA ASP A 104 -12.20 -42.85 1.84
C ASP A 104 -10.71 -43.12 2.08
N GLU A 105 -9.92 -43.08 1.01
CA GLU A 105 -8.46 -42.99 1.12
C GLU A 105 -8.19 -41.62 1.73
N GLU A 106 -8.09 -41.62 3.06
CA GLU A 106 -7.73 -40.49 3.88
C GLU A 106 -6.40 -39.94 3.33
N VAL A 107 -6.48 -38.80 2.65
CA VAL A 107 -5.30 -38.11 2.16
C VAL A 107 -4.55 -37.66 3.40
N ASP A 108 -3.46 -38.36 3.70
CA ASP A 108 -2.49 -37.98 4.74
C ASP A 108 -2.09 -36.53 4.52
N VAL A 109 -2.70 -35.64 5.31
CA VAL A 109 -2.27 -34.25 5.41
C VAL A 109 -0.94 -34.34 6.13
N ILE A 110 0.15 -34.12 5.40
CA ILE A 110 1.49 -33.95 5.97
C ILE A 110 1.36 -32.92 7.10
N GLU A 111 1.49 -33.43 8.33
CA GLU A 111 1.49 -32.67 9.56
C GLU A 111 2.77 -31.84 9.56
N GLU A 112 2.71 -30.65 8.98
CA GLU A 112 3.82 -29.70 8.95
C GLU A 112 3.94 -29.07 10.33
N ASP A 113 4.79 -29.68 11.15
CA ASP A 113 5.41 -29.21 12.39
C ASP A 113 4.53 -28.29 13.26
N SER A 114 3.81 -28.90 14.20
CA SER A 114 3.23 -28.22 15.35
C SER A 114 4.28 -27.30 16.01
N TYR A 115 4.00 -26.01 16.07
CA TYR A 115 4.74 -25.12 16.96
C TYR A 115 4.56 -25.62 18.39
N ASP A 116 5.68 -25.92 19.04
CA ASP A 116 5.78 -26.28 20.46
C ASP A 116 5.05 -25.23 21.33
N GLU A 117 3.90 -25.62 21.86
CA GLU A 117 3.04 -24.81 22.74
C GLU A 117 3.65 -24.56 24.12
N ASN A 118 4.81 -25.15 24.45
CA ASN A 118 5.40 -25.10 25.79
C ASN A 118 6.61 -24.16 25.92
N ASN A 119 6.64 -23.03 25.23
CA ASN A 119 7.62 -21.99 25.54
C ASN A 119 7.09 -21.04 26.63
N ASP A 120 7.16 -21.53 27.85
CA ASP A 120 6.70 -20.94 29.11
C ASP A 120 7.63 -19.80 29.61
N TYR A 121 8.10 -18.91 28.72
CA TYR A 121 9.16 -17.93 29.04
C TYR A 121 8.68 -16.51 29.39
N PHE A 122 7.39 -16.30 29.68
CA PHE A 122 6.89 -14.99 30.11
C PHE A 122 5.95 -15.09 31.32
N LYS A 123 6.50 -15.50 32.46
CA LYS A 123 6.03 -15.00 33.75
C LYS A 123 6.77 -13.70 34.05
N ASP A 124 6.10 -12.58 33.83
CA ASP A 124 6.36 -11.41 34.65
C ASP A 124 5.03 -10.73 34.94
N GLU A 125 4.68 -10.73 36.21
CA GLU A 125 3.47 -10.15 36.77
C GLU A 125 3.59 -8.63 36.66
N ASN A 126 2.75 -8.01 35.84
CA ASN A 126 2.51 -6.57 35.98
C ASN A 126 1.05 -6.24 35.66
N ASP A 127 0.36 -5.85 36.72
CA ASP A 127 -1.00 -5.32 36.79
C ASP A 127 -1.29 -4.31 35.66
N LEU A 128 -2.09 -4.73 34.69
CA LEU A 128 -2.77 -3.80 33.79
C LEU A 128 -4.28 -3.94 33.97
N ASN A 129 -4.86 -2.82 34.41
CA ASN A 129 -6.23 -2.67 34.87
C ASN A 129 -7.27 -3.19 33.84
N LYS A 130 -8.23 -3.98 34.32
CA LYS A 130 -9.30 -4.67 33.54
C LYS A 130 -10.15 -3.73 32.68
N TYR A 131 -10.13 -2.42 32.97
CA TYR A 131 -10.83 -1.39 32.21
C TYR A 131 -10.17 -1.05 30.85
N ASP A 132 -8.84 -1.19 30.71
CA ASP A 132 -8.15 -0.87 29.45
C ASP A 132 -8.33 -1.94 28.36
N LEU A 133 -8.42 -3.22 28.74
CA LEU A 133 -8.62 -4.31 27.78
C LEU A 133 -9.97 -4.24 27.05
N LYS A 134 -10.97 -3.56 27.59
CA LYS A 134 -12.31 -3.48 26.98
C LYS A 134 -12.37 -2.46 25.83
N GLN A 135 -11.49 -1.45 25.83
CA GLN A 135 -11.37 -0.48 24.75
C GLN A 135 -10.61 -1.05 23.53
N LEU A 136 -9.69 -1.97 23.75
CA LEU A 136 -8.93 -2.67 22.68
C LEU A 136 -9.75 -3.69 21.87
N ARG A 137 -10.94 -4.08 22.33
CA ARG A 137 -11.78 -5.12 21.67
C ARG A 137 -12.77 -4.58 20.64
N LYS A 138 -12.95 -3.26 20.56
CA LYS A 138 -13.73 -2.66 19.47
C LYS A 138 -12.83 -2.62 18.24
N LYS A 139 -13.17 -3.40 17.21
CA LYS A 139 -12.52 -3.31 15.90
C LYS A 139 -12.58 -1.83 15.48
N PRO A 140 -11.45 -1.13 15.28
CA PRO A 140 -11.50 0.25 14.83
C PRO A 140 -12.19 0.28 13.46
N LYS A 141 -13.25 1.08 13.33
CA LYS A 141 -13.96 1.23 12.05
C LYS A 141 -13.04 2.02 11.12
N LEU A 142 -12.36 1.31 10.22
CA LEU A 142 -11.41 1.83 9.23
C LEU A 142 -11.96 3.02 8.40
N THR A 143 -13.28 3.12 8.27
CA THR A 143 -13.98 4.26 7.66
C THR A 143 -13.50 5.59 8.26
N GLU A 144 -13.40 5.69 9.58
CA GLU A 144 -13.01 6.93 10.25
C GLU A 144 -11.56 7.35 9.96
N LEU A 145 -10.64 6.38 9.73
CA LEU A 145 -9.22 6.65 9.50
C LEU A 145 -8.96 7.24 8.11
N PHE A 146 -9.65 6.72 7.09
CA PHE A 146 -9.48 7.19 5.72
C PHE A 146 -10.39 8.38 5.39
N ASP A 147 -11.55 8.51 6.02
CA ASP A 147 -12.45 9.66 5.86
C ASP A 147 -11.77 10.97 6.33
N LEU A 148 -10.98 10.92 7.41
CA LEU A 148 -10.22 12.09 7.89
C LEU A 148 -9.04 12.46 6.97
N GLN A 149 -8.43 11.49 6.30
CA GLN A 149 -7.32 11.73 5.38
C GLN A 149 -7.83 12.18 4.01
N SER A 150 -8.94 11.62 3.52
CA SER A 150 -9.59 12.02 2.27
C SER A 150 -10.21 13.41 2.38
N ALA A 151 -10.75 13.76 3.56
CA ALA A 151 -11.25 15.10 3.86
C ALA A 151 -10.15 16.17 3.95
N LYS A 152 -8.87 15.79 4.09
CA LYS A 152 -7.76 16.74 3.94
C LYS A 152 -7.59 17.03 2.46
N GLU A 153 -8.30 18.05 1.99
CA GLU A 153 -8.08 18.60 0.66
C GLU A 153 -6.65 19.13 0.55
N PHE A 154 -5.79 18.42 -0.17
CA PHE A 154 -4.50 18.95 -0.56
C PHE A 154 -4.75 20.18 -1.43
N LYS A 155 -4.50 21.37 -0.87
CA LYS A 155 -4.58 22.63 -1.61
C LYS A 155 -3.55 22.58 -2.72
N LYS A 156 -4.00 22.25 -3.95
CA LYS A 156 -3.16 22.35 -5.14
C LYS A 156 -2.74 23.81 -5.27
N THR A 157 -1.46 24.09 -5.08
CA THR A 157 -0.93 25.42 -5.37
C THR A 157 -1.17 25.69 -6.85
N GLY A 158 -1.90 26.75 -7.18
CA GLY A 158 -2.16 27.13 -8.57
C GLY A 158 -0.87 27.27 -9.37
N LYS A 159 -0.95 27.09 -10.70
CA LYS A 159 0.19 27.35 -11.60
C LYS A 159 0.68 28.77 -11.38
N LYS A 160 1.98 28.93 -11.09
CA LYS A 160 2.64 30.23 -10.95
C LYS A 160 3.60 30.43 -12.11
N LEU A 161 3.67 31.66 -12.58
CA LEU A 161 4.66 32.06 -13.58
C LEU A 161 6.01 32.28 -12.90
N SER A 162 7.12 31.93 -13.58
CA SER A 162 8.46 32.27 -13.10
C SER A 162 8.65 33.79 -13.04
N SER A 163 9.60 34.26 -12.22
CA SER A 163 9.91 35.70 -12.09
C SER A 163 10.33 36.30 -13.44
N ASP A 164 11.23 35.63 -14.16
CA ASP A 164 11.74 36.12 -15.44
C ASP A 164 10.64 36.12 -16.52
N ASP A 165 9.82 35.07 -16.53
CA ASP A 165 8.66 34.97 -17.41
C ASP A 165 7.64 36.07 -17.15
N ALA A 166 7.43 36.45 -15.89
CA ALA A 166 6.52 37.54 -15.53
C ALA A 166 7.06 38.90 -16.00
N SER A 167 8.37 39.14 -15.85
CA SER A 167 9.03 40.35 -16.38
C SER A 167 8.95 40.42 -17.91
N MET A 168 9.27 39.31 -18.57
CA MET A 168 9.15 39.17 -20.02
C MET A 168 7.72 39.44 -20.50
N MET A 169 6.73 38.83 -19.85
CA MET A 169 5.33 38.98 -20.22
C MET A 169 4.82 40.40 -19.96
N LYS A 170 5.26 41.05 -18.89
CA LYS A 170 4.98 42.47 -18.63
C LYS A 170 5.46 43.36 -19.78
N GLN A 171 6.68 43.14 -20.28
CA GLN A 171 7.23 43.90 -21.40
C GLN A 171 6.50 43.63 -22.71
N LEU A 172 6.18 42.37 -23.01
CA LEU A 172 5.44 41.96 -24.20
C LEU A 172 4.03 42.57 -24.21
N ILE A 173 3.31 42.53 -23.08
CA ILE A 173 1.97 43.12 -22.95
C ILE A 173 2.03 44.63 -23.12
N ASN A 174 3.02 45.30 -22.51
CA ASN A 174 3.18 46.74 -22.65
C ASN A 174 3.46 47.18 -24.11
N LYS A 175 4.16 46.35 -24.89
CA LYS A 175 4.54 46.66 -26.28
C LYS A 175 3.48 46.26 -27.31
N TYR A 176 2.84 45.11 -27.13
CA TYR A 176 1.97 44.49 -28.14
C TYR A 176 0.52 44.27 -27.70
N GLY A 177 0.18 44.53 -26.43
CA GLY A 177 -1.16 44.32 -25.89
C GLY A 177 -1.53 42.84 -25.89
N ASP A 178 -2.52 42.47 -26.72
CA ASP A 178 -3.04 41.10 -26.83
C ASP A 178 -2.65 40.41 -28.17
N ASP A 179 -1.78 41.03 -28.97
CA ASP A 179 -1.38 40.48 -30.28
C ASP A 179 -0.26 39.44 -30.14
N PHE A 180 -0.67 38.18 -29.90
CA PHE A 180 0.25 37.04 -29.78
C PHE A 180 1.07 36.75 -31.06
N LYS A 181 0.58 37.16 -32.24
CA LYS A 181 1.35 36.95 -33.49
C LYS A 181 2.57 37.87 -33.52
N LYS A 182 2.43 39.11 -33.04
CA LYS A 182 3.55 40.05 -32.91
C LYS A 182 4.48 39.68 -31.77
N MET A 183 3.95 39.29 -30.61
CA MET A 183 4.77 38.81 -29.49
C MET A 183 5.65 37.63 -29.87
N PHE A 184 5.11 36.67 -30.63
CA PHE A 184 5.85 35.52 -31.12
C PHE A 184 7.01 35.92 -32.04
N LYS A 185 6.83 36.97 -32.86
CA LYS A 185 7.86 37.47 -33.78
C LYS A 185 8.94 38.31 -33.11
N ASP A 186 8.71 38.81 -31.90
CA ASP A 186 9.71 39.60 -31.16
C ASP A 186 10.73 38.69 -30.50
N ILE A 187 11.77 38.32 -31.24
CA ILE A 187 12.85 37.42 -30.80
C ILE A 187 13.62 38.01 -29.60
N LYS A 188 13.62 39.34 -29.42
CA LYS A 188 14.36 39.99 -28.35
C LYS A 188 13.61 39.88 -27.03
N LEU A 189 12.31 40.20 -27.04
CA LEU A 189 11.49 40.12 -25.83
C LEU A 189 11.07 38.68 -25.54
N ASN A 190 10.67 37.91 -26.55
CA ASN A 190 10.41 36.48 -26.42
C ASN A 190 11.72 35.67 -26.49
N PHE A 191 12.61 35.90 -25.53
CA PHE A 191 13.98 35.35 -25.55
C PHE A 191 14.02 33.82 -25.53
N MET A 192 13.04 33.19 -24.87
CA MET A 192 12.86 31.72 -24.85
C MET A 192 12.15 31.18 -26.08
N GLN A 193 11.83 32.04 -27.06
CA GLN A 193 11.17 31.68 -28.31
C GLN A 193 9.89 30.86 -28.11
N TYR A 194 9.10 31.21 -27.09
CA TYR A 194 7.85 30.52 -26.79
C TYR A 194 6.90 30.55 -27.97
N SER A 195 6.22 29.43 -28.21
CA SER A 195 5.17 29.35 -29.22
C SER A 195 3.97 30.24 -28.85
N LYS A 196 3.13 30.57 -29.84
CA LYS A 196 1.90 31.37 -29.63
C LYS A 196 0.99 30.78 -28.55
N GLY A 197 0.88 29.45 -28.49
CA GLY A 197 0.07 28.76 -27.48
C GLY A 197 0.63 28.93 -26.07
N GLN A 198 1.95 28.79 -25.93
CA GLN A 198 2.64 29.00 -24.65
C GLN A 198 2.54 30.46 -24.19
N LEU A 199 2.69 31.43 -25.09
CA LEU A 199 2.50 32.85 -24.79
C LEU A 199 1.07 33.12 -24.31
N LYS A 200 0.06 32.50 -24.91
CA LYS A 200 -1.34 32.61 -24.46
C LYS A 200 -1.57 32.03 -23.06
N GLU A 201 -0.98 30.87 -22.76
CA GLU A 201 -1.09 30.26 -21.41
C GLU A 201 -0.37 31.12 -20.35
N LYS A 202 0.82 31.63 -20.67
CA LYS A 202 1.59 32.52 -19.79
C LYS A 202 0.87 33.85 -19.58
N TYR A 203 0.31 34.45 -20.63
CA TYR A 203 -0.51 35.65 -20.54
C TYR A 203 -1.70 35.44 -19.60
N ARG A 204 -2.45 34.35 -19.73
CA ARG A 204 -3.56 34.02 -18.83
C ARG A 204 -3.10 33.89 -17.38
N THR A 205 -2.00 33.20 -17.15
CA THR A 205 -1.42 33.01 -15.81
C THR A 205 -0.96 34.34 -15.21
N TYR A 206 -0.39 35.21 -16.03
CA TYR A 206 0.06 36.55 -15.63
C TYR A 206 -1.12 37.47 -15.25
N GLN A 207 -2.21 37.46 -16.01
CA GLN A 207 -3.42 38.21 -15.67
C GLN A 207 -4.04 37.72 -14.36
N GLN A 208 -4.09 36.40 -14.14
CA GLN A 208 -4.54 35.84 -12.86
C GLN A 208 -3.64 36.28 -11.69
N PHE A 209 -2.32 36.34 -11.91
CA PHE A 209 -1.37 36.83 -10.92
C PHE A 209 -1.60 38.30 -10.56
N ILE A 210 -1.84 39.17 -11.55
CA ILE A 210 -2.18 40.58 -11.31
C ILE A 210 -3.50 40.71 -10.55
N GLN A 211 -4.53 39.98 -10.95
CA GLN A 211 -5.83 40.01 -10.27
C GLN A 211 -5.70 39.62 -8.80
N GLN A 212 -5.01 38.51 -8.51
CA GLN A 212 -4.74 38.06 -7.15
C GLN A 212 -3.93 39.09 -6.34
N ALA A 213 -2.99 39.80 -6.97
CA ALA A 213 -2.22 40.84 -6.31
C ALA A 213 -3.07 42.08 -5.99
N ASN A 214 -4.02 42.43 -6.85
CA ASN A 214 -4.95 43.54 -6.63
C ASN A 214 -5.98 43.20 -5.54
N ASP A 215 -6.54 41.99 -5.56
CA ASP A 215 -7.51 41.53 -4.55
C ASP A 215 -6.88 41.53 -3.15
N LYS A 216 -5.61 41.13 -3.04
CA LYS A 216 -4.84 41.16 -1.78
C LYS A 216 -4.53 42.57 -1.26
N LYS A 217 -4.54 43.60 -2.11
CA LYS A 217 -4.34 45.00 -1.70
C LYS A 217 -5.63 45.67 -1.23
N LYS A 218 -6.78 45.10 -1.61
CA LYS A 218 -8.11 45.63 -1.30
C LYS A 218 -8.67 45.11 0.03
N ASN A 219 -8.21 43.94 0.46
CA ASN A 219 -8.45 43.36 1.78
C ASN A 219 -7.34 43.75 2.76
#